data_AF-A0A7K1GR86-F1
#
_entry.id   AF-A0A7K1GR86-F1
#
_cell.length_a   1.000
_cell.length_b   1.000
_cell.length_c   1.000
_cell.angle_alpha   90.00
_cell.angle_beta   90.00
_cell.angle_gamma   90.00
#
_symmetry.space_group_name_H-M   'P 1'
#
loop_
_entity.id
_entity.type
_entity.pdbx_description
1 polymer ?
#
loop_
_entity_poly.entity_id
_entity_poly.type
_entity_poly.pdbx_seq_one_letter_code
_entity_poly.pdbx_strand_id
1 'polypeptide(L)' 'MTNQESFRPAVSLVASPNKRMAVLDLAQQAETLGFSGIACPSLGAAMAFCVSLAHATKSIKFWTSIQPIYYS' A
#
# COMPACT_ATOMS: atom_id res chain seq x y z
N MET A 1 12.86 -16.90 -26.33
CA MET A 1 12.74 -15.62 -25.58
C MET A 1 11.95 -15.94 -24.33
N THR A 2 12.61 -15.93 -23.18
CA THR A 2 12.05 -16.41 -21.90
C THR A 2 10.83 -15.58 -21.50
N ASN A 3 9.68 -16.24 -21.43
CA ASN A 3 8.46 -15.74 -20.84
C ASN A 3 8.71 -15.55 -19.34
N GLN A 4 9.21 -14.37 -18.94
CA GLN A 4 9.35 -14.02 -17.52
C GLN A 4 7.92 -13.89 -16.97
N GLU A 5 7.60 -14.68 -15.96
CA GLU A 5 6.28 -14.66 -15.33
C GLU A 5 5.88 -13.22 -14.97
N SER A 6 4.80 -12.74 -15.59
CA SER A 6 4.25 -11.38 -15.42
C SER A 6 3.66 -11.11 -14.03
N PHE A 7 3.87 -12.01 -13.07
CA PHE A 7 3.33 -11.88 -11.72
C PHE A 7 4.26 -11.04 -10.86
N ARG A 8 3.77 -9.89 -10.39
CA ARG A 8 4.46 -9.07 -9.38
C ARG A 8 3.81 -9.30 -8.01
N PRO A 9 4.56 -9.79 -7.01
CA PRO A 9 4.01 -10.06 -5.67
C PRO A 9 3.63 -8.76 -4.98
N ALA A 10 2.81 -8.84 -3.95
CA ALA A 10 2.42 -7.68 -3.19
C ALA A 10 3.59 -7.02 -2.46
N VAL A 11 3.51 -5.70 -2.26
CA VAL A 11 4.54 -4.92 -1.56
C VAL A 11 4.06 -4.47 -0.19
N SER A 12 5.00 -4.34 0.74
CA SER A 12 4.77 -3.72 2.03
C SER A 12 5.09 -2.23 1.95
N LEU A 13 4.11 -1.37 2.29
CA LEU A 13 4.26 0.08 2.28
C LEU A 13 4.02 0.65 3.69
N VAL A 14 5.00 1.41 4.17
CA VAL A 14 4.94 2.11 5.46
C VAL A 14 4.88 3.62 5.21
N ALA A 15 3.88 4.28 5.78
CA ALA A 15 3.77 5.73 5.72
C ALA A 15 4.78 6.37 6.69
N SER A 16 5.94 6.75 6.18
CA SER A 16 6.95 7.44 6.98
C SER A 16 6.57 8.91 7.24
N PRO A 17 6.93 9.48 8.41
CA PRO A 17 6.71 10.90 8.70
C PRO A 17 7.23 11.81 7.58
N ASN A 18 6.48 12.85 7.24
CA ASN A 18 6.80 13.81 6.16
C ASN A 18 6.92 13.24 4.74
N LYS A 19 6.54 11.97 4.51
CA LYS A 19 6.62 11.31 3.19
C LYS A 19 5.26 10.91 2.62
N ARG A 20 4.17 11.50 3.12
CA ARG A 20 2.78 11.14 2.72
C ARG A 20 2.61 11.09 1.20
N MET A 21 2.96 12.17 0.49
CA MET A 21 2.79 12.23 -0.97
C MET A 21 3.63 11.20 -1.70
N ALA A 22 4.92 11.08 -1.36
CA ALA A 22 5.82 10.12 -1.98
C ALA A 22 5.32 8.66 -1.82
N VAL A 23 4.73 8.32 -0.67
CA VAL A 23 4.16 7.00 -0.42
C VAL A 23 2.90 6.76 -1.28
N LEU A 24 2.07 7.78 -1.50
CA LEU A 24 0.91 7.68 -2.39
C LEU A 24 1.31 7.59 -3.86
N ASP A 25 2.38 8.27 -4.27
CA ASP A 25 2.94 8.15 -5.63
C ASP A 25 3.52 6.75 -5.87
N LEU A 26 4.15 6.15 -4.84
CA LEU A 26 4.60 4.76 -4.91
C LEU A 26 3.43 3.78 -5.02
N ALA A 27 2.31 4.03 -4.34
CA ALA A 27 1.11 3.20 -4.45
C ALA A 27 0.50 3.24 -5.87
N GLN A 28 0.42 4.43 -6.47
CA GLN A 28 -0.04 4.59 -7.87
C GLN A 28 0.90 3.90 -8.87
N GLN A 29 2.21 3.97 -8.63
CA GLN A 29 3.20 3.24 -9.44
C GLN A 29 3.06 1.73 -9.27
N ALA A 30 2.85 1.23 -8.05
CA ALA A 30 2.62 -0.19 -7.81
C ALA A 30 1.37 -0.69 -8.55
N GLU A 31 0.28 0.09 -8.56
CA GLU A 31 -0.91 -0.20 -9.37
C GLU A 31 -0.60 -0.22 -10.87
N THR A 32 0.09 0.80 -11.39
CA THR A 32 0.45 0.90 -12.81
C THR A 32 1.37 -0.23 -13.25
N LEU A 33 2.28 -0.64 -12.37
CA LEU A 33 3.16 -1.77 -12.57
C LEU A 33 2.44 -3.11 -12.33
N GLY A 34 1.17 -3.15 -11.95
CA GLY A 34 0.43 -4.42 -11.80
C GLY A 34 0.95 -5.31 -10.67
N PHE A 35 1.35 -4.71 -9.54
CA PHE A 35 1.59 -5.45 -8.31
C PHE A 35 0.29 -6.07 -7.79
N SER A 36 0.37 -7.28 -7.23
CA SER A 36 -0.82 -8.01 -6.79
C SER A 36 -1.51 -7.40 -5.56
N GLY A 37 -0.84 -6.52 -4.82
CA GLY A 37 -1.45 -5.75 -3.74
C GLY A 37 -0.46 -4.96 -2.88
N ILE A 38 -1.00 -4.32 -1.84
CA ILE A 38 -0.25 -3.52 -0.86
C ILE A 38 -0.60 -3.95 0.57
N ALA A 39 0.40 -4.42 1.33
CA ALA A 39 0.31 -4.54 2.79
C ALA A 39 0.59 -3.19 3.44
N CYS A 40 -0.23 -2.81 4.41
CA CYS A 40 -0.11 -1.53 5.12
C CYS A 40 0.28 -1.71 6.60
N PRO A 41 1.53 -2.07 6.95
CA PRO A 41 1.99 -2.18 8.34
C PRO A 41 2.37 -0.82 8.94
N SER A 42 1.62 0.25 8.63
CA SER A 42 1.92 1.60 9.14
C SER A 42 1.80 1.66 10.67
N LEU A 43 2.81 2.21 11.34
CA LEU A 43 2.88 2.29 12.80
C LEU A 43 1.95 3.39 13.32
N GLY A 44 0.81 3.01 13.92
CA GLY A 44 -0.12 3.92 14.61
C GLY A 44 -1.17 4.61 13.74
N ALA A 45 -1.11 4.49 12.41
CA ALA A 45 -2.06 5.13 11.50
C ALA A 45 -2.44 4.28 10.28
N ALA A 46 -2.44 2.94 10.41
CA ALA A 46 -2.68 2.05 9.27
C ALA A 46 -4.07 2.24 8.64
N MET A 47 -5.12 2.54 9.42
CA MET A 47 -6.45 2.77 8.85
C MET A 47 -6.51 4.07 8.02
N ALA A 48 -6.00 5.18 8.58
CA ALA A 48 -5.92 6.45 7.86
C ALA A 48 -5.04 6.35 6.60
N PHE A 49 -4.00 5.51 6.66
CA PHE A 49 -3.17 5.21 5.51
C PHE A 49 -3.95 4.42 4.43
N CYS A 50 -4.67 3.36 4.79
CA CYS A 50 -5.53 2.62 3.83
C CYS A 50 -6.60 3.52 3.20
N VAL A 51 -7.22 4.44 3.95
CA VAL A 51 -8.16 5.43 3.38
C VAL A 51 -7.46 6.32 2.35
N SER A 52 -6.22 6.73 2.63
CA SER A 52 -5.44 7.56 1.69
C SER A 52 -5.08 6.77 0.43
N LEU A 53 -4.78 5.47 0.55
CA LEU A 53 -4.57 4.58 -0.60
C LEU A 53 -5.84 4.39 -1.43
N ALA A 54 -6.99 4.19 -0.77
CA ALA A 54 -8.30 4.10 -1.43
C ALA A 54 -8.62 5.34 -2.26
N HIS A 55 -8.20 6.51 -1.79
CA HIS A 55 -8.39 7.77 -2.51
C HIS A 55 -7.42 7.94 -3.69
N ALA A 56 -6.18 7.46 -3.57
CA ALA A 56 -5.13 7.66 -4.56
C ALA A 56 -5.05 6.56 -5.64
N THR A 57 -5.67 5.40 -5.41
CA THR A 57 -5.61 4.23 -6.30
C THR A 57 -7.02 3.83 -6.77
N LYS A 58 -7.13 3.00 -7.82
CA LYS A 58 -8.42 2.65 -8.43
C LYS A 58 -8.82 1.18 -8.28
N SER A 59 -7.87 0.26 -8.33
CA SER A 59 -8.13 -1.18 -8.45
C SER A 59 -7.19 -2.07 -7.64
N ILE A 60 -5.98 -1.61 -7.31
CA ILE A 60 -5.02 -2.39 -6.52
C ILE A 60 -5.61 -2.76 -5.15
N LYS A 61 -5.49 -4.02 -4.76
CA LYS A 61 -5.97 -4.49 -3.46
C LYS A 61 -4.98 -4.09 -2.38
N PHE A 62 -5.49 -3.68 -1.22
CA PHE A 62 -4.67 -3.39 -0.05
C PHE A 62 -5.34 -3.89 1.21
N TRP A 63 -4.52 -4.16 2.22
CA TRP A 63 -4.96 -4.70 3.51
C TRP A 63 -4.26 -3.96 4.63
N THR A 64 -5.02 -3.61 5.66
CA THR A 64 -4.49 -3.04 6.89
C THR A 64 -3.81 -4.13 7.71
N SER A 65 -2.80 -3.76 8.50
CA SER A 65 -2.40 -4.58 9.64
C SER A 65 -3.56 -4.70 10.65
N ILE A 66 -3.57 -5.79 11.41
CA ILE A 66 -4.40 -5.91 12.62
C ILE A 66 -3.84 -4.91 13.64
N GLN A 67 -4.70 -4.02 14.13
CA GLN A 67 -4.33 -2.98 15.09
C GLN A 67 -5.44 -2.80 16.14
N PRO A 68 -5.11 -2.46 17.39
CA PRO A 68 -6.11 -2.07 18.38
C PRO A 68 -6.91 -0.86 17.90
N ILE A 69 -8.22 -0.86 18.16
CA ILE A 69 -9.09 0.31 17.92
C ILE A 69 -8.88 1.37 19.02
N TYR A 70 -8.49 0.93 20.21
CA TYR A 70 -8.22 1.76 21.37
C TYR A 70 -6.80 1.54 21.84
N TYR A 71 -6.07 2.62 22.07
CA TYR A 71 -4.75 2.60 22.70
C TYR A 71 -4.91 2.98 24.18
N SER A 72 -4.31 2.18 25.06
CA SER A 72 -4.28 2.39 26.51
C SER A 72 -3.23 3.41 26.92
#